data_AF-A0AAN8H0T1-F1
#
_entry.id   AF-A0AAN8H0T1-F1
#
_cell.length_a   1.000
_cell.length_b   1.000
_cell.length_c   1.000
_cell.angle_alpha   90.00
_cell.angle_beta   90.00
_cell.angle_gamma   90.00
#
_symmetry.space_group_name_H-M   'P 1'
#
loop_
_entity.id
_entity.type
_entity.pdbx_description
1 polymer ?
#
loop_
_entity_poly.entity_id
_entity_poly.type
_entity_poly.pdbx_seq_one_letter_code
_entity_poly.pdbx_strand_id
1 'polypeptide(L)'
;MTSYINYIGRYIEPVPTSNLVNDGEDFPEFEAFEDDDDATPRAPSSAGILEVRQVDMSQSINKPKHHTSSYDLKNLVIRRGEEFTMRVSFNRVPEPEDDFQIEFLIGAHPSLIKASLVIVVFGARAGKAGRWKGRVLDSRGGAP
;
A
#
# COMPACT_ATOMS: atom_id res chain seq x y z
N MET A 1 26.76 17.42 15.09
CA MET A 1 27.64 17.40 13.90
C MET A 1 27.09 16.34 12.96
N THR A 2 26.13 16.73 12.12
CA THR A 2 25.44 15.82 11.18
C THR A 2 26.39 15.57 10.01
N SER A 3 26.90 14.35 9.88
CA SER A 3 27.72 14.00 8.73
C SER A 3 26.83 13.94 7.49
N TYR A 4 26.96 14.90 6.58
CA TYR A 4 26.40 14.78 5.24
C TYR A 4 27.12 13.63 4.54
N ILE A 5 26.44 12.49 4.39
CA ILE A 5 26.91 11.42 3.52
C ILE A 5 26.71 11.92 2.10
N ASN A 6 27.76 12.48 1.51
CA ASN A 6 27.79 12.78 0.09
C ASN A 6 28.05 11.47 -0.66
N TYR A 7 27.02 10.93 -1.32
CA TYR A 7 27.16 9.76 -2.18
C TYR A 7 27.94 10.16 -3.44
N ILE A 8 29.26 9.97 -3.42
CA ILE A 8 30.15 10.26 -4.55
C ILE A 8 30.35 8.95 -5.32
N GLY A 9 29.78 8.83 -6.52
CA GLY A 9 29.94 7.63 -7.35
C GLY A 9 28.90 7.47 -8.47
N ARG A 10 28.66 6.20 -8.85
CA ARG A 10 27.81 5.79 -9.99
C ARG A 10 26.32 6.14 -9.84
N TYR A 11 25.84 6.34 -8.61
CA TYR A 11 24.44 6.61 -8.29
C TYR A 11 24.36 7.75 -7.28
N ILE A 12 23.28 8.52 -7.37
CA ILE A 12 22.98 9.65 -6.48
C ILE A 12 22.43 9.20 -5.11
N GLU A 13 22.07 7.92 -4.99
CA GLU A 13 21.53 7.28 -3.79
C GLU A 13 22.13 5.88 -3.62
N PRO A 14 22.14 5.31 -2.39
CA PRO A 14 22.50 3.92 -2.16
C PRO A 14 21.65 2.96 -2.99
N VAL A 15 22.26 1.91 -3.53
CA VAL A 15 21.52 0.87 -4.22
C VAL A 15 20.72 0.05 -3.18
N PRO A 16 19.38 0.04 -3.24
CA PRO A 16 18.55 -0.72 -2.29
C PRO A 16 18.71 -2.21 -2.58
N THR A 17 19.50 -2.89 -1.77
CA THR A 17 19.85 -4.32 -1.93
C THR A 17 19.41 -5.19 -0.75
N SER A 18 18.70 -4.60 0.21
CA SER A 18 18.21 -5.28 1.41
C SER A 18 16.68 -5.28 1.45
N ASN A 19 16.11 -6.41 1.89
CA ASN A 19 14.70 -6.52 2.27
C ASN A 19 14.47 -6.17 3.75
N LEU A 20 15.53 -6.13 4.55
CA LEU A 20 15.46 -5.65 5.93
C LEU A 20 15.37 -4.13 5.85
N VAL A 21 14.15 -3.63 6.01
CA VAL A 21 13.91 -2.21 6.24
C VAL A 21 14.12 -1.99 7.73
N ASN A 22 14.74 -0.86 8.10
CA ASN A 22 14.67 -0.43 9.49
C ASN A 22 13.22 0.04 9.68
N ASP A 23 12.40 -0.70 10.43
CA ASP A 23 10.97 -0.42 10.66
C ASP A 23 10.69 0.96 11.29
N GLY A 24 11.71 1.80 11.49
CA GLY A 24 11.61 3.16 12.00
C GLY A 24 11.41 4.25 10.95
N GLU A 25 11.44 3.94 9.65
CA GLU A 25 10.98 4.86 8.60
C GLU A 25 9.54 4.49 8.19
N ASP A 26 8.60 4.78 9.09
CA ASP A 26 7.17 4.73 8.76
C ASP A 26 6.86 5.83 7.75
N PHE A 27 6.13 5.47 6.69
CA PHE A 27 5.49 6.46 5.83
C PHE A 27 4.51 7.27 6.67
N PRO A 28 4.46 8.60 6.51
CA PRO A 28 3.48 9.40 7.22
C PRO A 28 2.07 8.91 6.87
N GLU A 29 1.21 8.82 7.89
CA GLU A 29 -0.21 8.43 7.73
C GLU A 29 -0.95 9.37 6.76
N PHE A 30 -0.44 10.60 6.60
CA PHE A 30 -0.95 11.61 5.68
C PHE A 30 0.21 12.42 5.07
N GLU A 31 0.23 12.50 3.74
CA GLU A 31 1.11 13.40 2.98
C GLU A 31 0.23 14.45 2.28
N ALA A 32 0.40 15.72 2.66
CA ALA A 32 -0.14 16.81 1.89
C ALA A 32 0.64 16.94 0.56
N PHE A 33 0.01 17.51 -0.46
CA PHE A 33 0.72 17.81 -1.70
C PHE A 33 1.85 18.82 -1.42
N GLU A 34 3.06 18.53 -1.93
CA GLU A 34 4.28 19.31 -1.66
C GLU A 34 4.20 20.78 -2.14
N ASP A 35 3.29 21.08 -3.07
CA ASP A 35 3.11 22.44 -3.62
C ASP A 35 2.16 23.32 -2.77
N ASP A 36 1.59 22.80 -1.68
CA ASP A 36 0.66 23.52 -0.77
C ASP A 36 1.37 24.05 0.49
N ASP A 37 2.50 24.77 0.33
CA ASP A 37 2.99 25.71 1.35
C ASP A 37 2.05 26.92 1.53
N ASP A 38 1.05 27.05 0.63
CA ASP A 38 -0.02 28.03 0.70
C ASP A 38 -1.13 27.55 1.65
N ALA A 39 -1.71 28.50 2.38
CA ALA A 39 -2.73 28.24 3.40
C ALA A 39 -3.80 27.24 2.94
N THR A 40 -3.79 26.02 3.49
CA THR A 40 -4.91 25.09 3.30
C THR A 40 -6.17 25.77 3.85
N PRO A 41 -7.26 25.89 3.06
CA PRO A 41 -8.51 26.40 3.59
C PRO A 41 -8.87 25.61 4.85
N ARG A 42 -9.48 26.25 5.87
CA ARG A 42 -10.07 25.50 6.98
C ARG A 42 -11.11 24.55 6.39
N ALA A 43 -10.69 23.33 6.11
CA ALA A 43 -11.56 22.32 5.53
C ALA A 43 -12.68 22.03 6.55
N PRO A 44 -13.91 21.74 6.09
CA PRO A 44 -14.85 21.06 6.95
C PRO A 44 -14.20 19.77 7.46
N SER A 45 -14.56 19.34 8.66
CA SER A 45 -14.01 18.17 9.35
C SER A 45 -13.77 16.98 8.40
N SER A 46 -12.79 16.13 8.70
CA SER A 46 -12.50 14.85 8.00
C SER A 46 -13.70 13.88 7.85
N ALA A 47 -14.88 14.25 8.36
CA ALA A 47 -16.19 13.66 8.08
C ALA A 47 -16.49 13.64 6.57
N GLY A 48 -15.95 12.65 5.88
CA GLY A 48 -16.08 12.45 4.44
C GLY A 48 -14.95 11.61 3.86
N ILE A 49 -13.78 11.63 4.48
CA ILE A 49 -12.61 10.85 4.03
C ILE A 49 -12.84 9.37 4.31
N LEU A 50 -12.53 8.54 3.31
CA LEU A 50 -12.56 7.08 3.45
C LEU A 50 -11.33 6.62 4.22
N GLU A 51 -11.52 6.15 5.45
CA GLU A 51 -10.44 5.73 6.34
C GLU A 51 -10.37 4.21 6.45
N VAL A 52 -9.17 3.63 6.39
CA VAL A 52 -8.96 2.20 6.61
C VAL A 52 -9.06 1.89 8.11
N ARG A 53 -9.97 0.97 8.48
CA ARG A 53 -10.14 0.47 9.85
C ARG A 53 -9.39 -0.82 10.09
N GLN A 54 -9.36 -1.72 9.10
CA GLN A 54 -8.73 -3.02 9.24
C GLN A 54 -8.34 -3.61 7.88
N VAL A 55 -7.22 -4.32 7.85
CA VAL A 55 -6.83 -5.16 6.72
C VAL A 55 -6.72 -6.62 7.19
N ASP A 56 -7.53 -7.49 6.60
CA ASP A 56 -7.45 -8.94 6.77
C ASP A 56 -6.89 -9.59 5.50
N MET A 57 -5.69 -10.14 5.62
CA MET A 57 -4.98 -10.82 4.54
C MET A 57 -5.55 -12.21 4.21
N SER A 58 -6.72 -12.58 4.76
CA SER A 58 -7.51 -13.79 4.43
C SER A 58 -6.66 -15.06 4.41
N GLN A 59 -5.78 -15.21 5.41
CA GLN A 59 -4.74 -16.25 5.41
C GLN A 59 -5.31 -17.68 5.32
N SER A 60 -6.47 -17.92 5.94
CA SER A 60 -7.16 -19.22 5.90
C SER A 60 -7.59 -19.64 4.49
N ILE A 61 -7.83 -18.67 3.59
CA ILE A 61 -8.16 -18.90 2.18
C ILE A 61 -6.88 -18.96 1.35
N ASN A 62 -5.96 -18.03 1.58
CA ASN A 62 -4.78 -17.87 0.73
C ASN A 62 -3.74 -18.98 0.94
N LYS A 63 -3.42 -19.34 2.19
CA LYS A 63 -2.38 -20.34 2.49
C LYS A 63 -2.62 -21.70 1.81
N PRO A 64 -3.83 -22.28 1.82
CA PRO A 64 -4.07 -23.53 1.10
C PRO A 64 -4.00 -23.34 -0.42
N LYS A 65 -4.58 -22.27 -0.97
CA LYS A 65 -4.59 -21.98 -2.42
C LYS A 65 -3.18 -21.83 -3.01
N HIS A 66 -2.27 -21.24 -2.23
CA HIS A 66 -0.87 -21.02 -2.64
C HIS A 66 0.09 -22.13 -2.22
N HIS A 67 -0.40 -23.21 -1.61
CA HIS A 67 0.45 -24.30 -1.11
C HIS A 67 1.53 -23.80 -0.12
N THR A 68 1.11 -22.97 0.84
CA THR A 68 1.97 -22.34 1.86
C THR A 68 1.47 -22.57 3.28
N SER A 69 0.52 -23.49 3.50
CA SER A 69 -0.05 -23.78 4.82
C SER A 69 0.94 -24.42 5.81
N SER A 70 2.02 -25.03 5.32
CA SER A 70 3.04 -25.66 6.16
C SER A 70 4.05 -24.68 6.77
N TYR A 71 4.07 -23.41 6.33
CA TYR A 71 4.93 -22.40 6.94
C TYR A 71 4.35 -21.96 8.28
N ASP A 72 5.10 -22.21 9.36
CA ASP A 72 4.79 -21.71 10.70
C ASP A 72 5.22 -20.24 10.85
N LEU A 73 4.49 -19.37 10.14
CA LEU A 73 4.68 -17.93 10.13
C LEU A 73 3.35 -17.22 10.35
N LYS A 74 3.40 -16.15 11.16
CA LYS A 74 2.25 -15.26 11.38
C LYS A 74 1.88 -14.48 10.12
N ASN A 75 2.86 -14.12 9.29
CA ASN A 75 2.66 -13.35 8.08
C ASN A 75 2.18 -14.25 6.93
N LEU A 76 1.45 -13.64 5.99
CA LEU A 76 0.98 -14.33 4.79
C LEU A 76 2.16 -14.64 3.86
N VAL A 77 2.20 -15.88 3.35
CA VAL A 77 3.11 -16.29 2.27
C VAL A 77 2.26 -16.70 1.06
N ILE A 78 2.52 -16.09 -0.10
CA ILE A 78 1.86 -16.37 -1.38
C ILE A 78 2.89 -16.67 -2.48
N ARG A 79 2.42 -17.22 -3.59
CA ARG A 79 3.23 -17.44 -4.79
C ARG A 79 2.88 -16.42 -5.87
N ARG A 80 3.91 -15.88 -6.52
CA ARG A 80 3.75 -14.94 -7.65
C ARG A 80 2.95 -15.58 -8.79
N GLY A 81 2.19 -14.77 -9.51
CA GLY A 81 1.40 -15.22 -10.67
C GLY A 81 0.09 -15.91 -10.31
N GLU A 82 -0.20 -16.10 -9.03
CA GLU A 82 -1.47 -16.63 -8.53
C GLU A 82 -2.25 -15.53 -7.82
N GLU A 83 -3.56 -15.46 -8.04
CA GLU A 83 -4.45 -14.49 -7.38
C GLU A 83 -4.66 -14.86 -5.90
N PHE A 84 -4.51 -13.88 -5.01
CA PHE A 84 -4.84 -13.97 -3.59
C PHE A 84 -5.93 -12.96 -3.22
N THR A 85 -6.54 -13.14 -2.05
CA THR A 85 -7.65 -12.29 -1.59
C THR A 85 -7.27 -11.53 -0.31
N MET A 86 -7.76 -10.32 -0.16
CA MET A 86 -7.71 -9.59 1.11
C MET A 86 -9.03 -8.87 1.34
N ARG A 87 -9.30 -8.49 2.58
CA ARG A 87 -10.46 -7.69 2.97
C ARG A 87 -9.96 -6.41 3.62
N VAL A 88 -10.37 -5.28 3.05
CA VAL A 88 -10.15 -3.96 3.64
C VAL A 88 -11.48 -3.49 4.21
N SER A 89 -11.49 -3.12 5.48
CA SER A 89 -12.65 -2.56 6.17
C SER A 89 -12.43 -1.07 6.33
N PHE A 90 -13.43 -0.26 5.98
CA PHE A 90 -13.36 1.19 6.04
C PHE A 90 -14.30 1.76 7.12
N ASN A 91 -14.17 3.05 7.42
CA ASN A 91 -15.07 3.79 8.31
C ASN A 91 -16.51 3.93 7.78
N ARG A 92 -16.69 3.84 6.46
CA ARG A 92 -17.98 3.81 5.76
C ARG A 92 -17.91 2.94 4.52
N VAL A 93 -19.04 2.68 3.89
CA VAL A 93 -19.06 1.99 2.59
C VAL A 93 -18.41 2.90 1.54
N PRO A 94 -17.46 2.38 0.72
CA PRO A 94 -16.90 3.14 -0.40
C PRO A 94 -17.98 3.45 -1.45
N GLU A 95 -18.04 4.70 -1.87
CA GLU A 95 -18.90 5.21 -2.93
C GLU A 95 -18.16 5.16 -4.29
N PRO A 96 -18.87 5.19 -5.44
CA PRO A 96 -18.23 5.16 -6.76
C PRO A 96 -17.18 6.25 -7.01
N GLU A 97 -17.31 7.39 -6.32
CA GLU A 97 -16.42 8.53 -6.39
C GLU A 97 -15.16 8.37 -5.52
N ASP A 98 -15.17 7.43 -4.57
CA ASP A 98 -14.02 7.15 -3.73
C ASP A 98 -12.94 6.41 -4.54
N ASP A 99 -11.73 6.97 -4.50
CA ASP A 99 -10.54 6.34 -5.06
C ASP A 99 -9.61 5.91 -3.94
N PHE A 100 -9.08 4.70 -4.04
CA PHE A 100 -8.04 4.20 -3.13
C PHE A 100 -7.07 3.27 -3.85
N GLN A 101 -5.91 3.04 -3.25
CA GLN A 101 -4.90 2.14 -3.81
C GLN A 101 -4.31 1.23 -2.75
N ILE A 102 -3.85 0.06 -3.17
CA ILE A 102 -3.05 -0.85 -2.35
C ILE A 102 -1.62 -0.80 -2.87
N GLU A 103 -0.68 -0.57 -1.96
CA GLU A 103 0.74 -0.51 -2.25
C GLU A 103 1.49 -1.69 -1.63
N PHE A 104 2.38 -2.29 -2.41
CA PHE A 104 3.38 -3.24 -1.90
C PHE A 104 4.75 -2.64 -2.13
N LEU A 105 5.49 -2.48 -1.03
CA LEU A 105 6.80 -1.84 -1.01
C LEU A 105 7.84 -2.86 -0.55
N ILE A 106 9.05 -2.77 -1.09
CA ILE A 106 10.18 -3.57 -0.63
C ILE A 106 11.50 -2.81 -0.72
N GLY A 107 12.30 -2.91 0.33
CA GLY A 107 13.59 -2.24 0.47
C GLY A 107 13.46 -0.75 0.81
N ALA A 108 14.61 -0.11 1.10
CA ALA A 108 14.66 1.26 1.63
C ALA A 108 14.25 2.36 0.63
N HIS A 109 14.29 2.09 -0.67
CA HIS A 109 13.92 3.06 -1.72
C HIS A 109 13.00 2.41 -2.76
N PRO A 110 11.73 2.14 -2.39
CA PRO A 110 10.76 1.51 -3.28
C PRO A 110 10.45 2.43 -4.46
N SER A 111 10.36 1.87 -5.68
CA SER A 111 10.16 2.63 -6.91
C SER A 111 9.39 1.83 -7.95
N LEU A 112 8.47 2.51 -8.67
CA LEU A 112 7.69 1.92 -9.76
C LEU A 112 8.59 1.37 -10.87
N ILE A 113 9.63 2.13 -11.24
CA ILE A 113 10.55 1.78 -12.34
C ILE A 113 11.36 0.53 -11.99
N LYS A 114 11.78 0.40 -10.73
CA LYS A 114 12.54 -0.74 -10.22
C LYS A 114 11.64 -1.93 -9.85
N ALA A 115 10.32 -1.79 -9.98
CA ALA A 115 9.31 -2.75 -9.54
C ALA A 115 9.40 -3.13 -8.05
N SER A 116 10.05 -2.29 -7.23
CA SER A 116 10.08 -2.40 -5.76
C SER A 116 8.93 -1.64 -5.09
N LEU A 117 8.18 -0.86 -5.86
CA LEU A 117 6.85 -0.33 -5.52
C LEU A 117 5.83 -0.91 -6.51
N VAL A 118 4.80 -1.55 -5.99
CA VAL A 118 3.66 -2.05 -6.77
C VAL A 118 2.41 -1.34 -6.28
N ILE A 119 1.69 -0.69 -7.18
CA ILE A 119 0.44 0.03 -6.87
C ILE A 119 -0.71 -0.65 -7.61
N VAL A 120 -1.80 -0.92 -6.90
CA VAL A 120 -3.06 -1.43 -7.45
C VAL A 120 -4.17 -0.45 -7.11
N VAL A 121 -4.74 0.20 -8.12
CA VAL A 121 -5.74 1.26 -7.97
C VAL A 121 -7.17 0.71 -8.09
N PHE A 122 -8.05 1.15 -7.20
CA PHE A 122 -9.48 0.85 -7.13
C PHE A 122 -10.28 2.17 -7.15
N GLY A 123 -11.57 2.07 -7.49
CA GLY A 123 -12.46 3.24 -7.64
C GLY A 123 -12.55 3.76 -9.07
N ALA A 124 -12.88 5.04 -9.22
CA ALA A 124 -13.00 5.75 -10.50
C ALA A 124 -11.74 5.70 -11.38
N ARG A 125 -10.55 5.53 -10.78
CA ARG A 125 -9.27 5.39 -11.51
C ARG A 125 -8.84 3.94 -11.77
N ALA A 126 -9.66 2.94 -11.44
CA ALA A 126 -9.33 1.54 -11.66
C ALA A 126 -8.98 1.24 -13.13
N GLY A 127 -8.02 0.34 -13.35
CA GLY A 127 -7.62 -0.13 -14.68
C GLY A 127 -6.67 0.80 -15.47
N LYS A 128 -6.35 1.99 -14.93
CA LYS A 128 -5.41 2.93 -15.58
C LYS A 128 -3.93 2.65 -15.29
N ALA A 129 -3.61 1.70 -14.40
CA ALA A 129 -2.26 1.52 -13.87
C ALA A 129 -1.72 0.08 -14.02
N GLY A 130 -0.51 -0.04 -14.58
CA GLY A 130 0.41 -1.15 -14.35
C GLY A 130 0.04 -2.54 -14.89
N ARG A 131 0.96 -3.49 -14.69
CA ARG A 131 0.76 -4.92 -15.01
C ARG A 131 -0.01 -5.67 -13.91
N TRP A 132 0.04 -5.15 -12.68
CA TRP A 132 -0.66 -5.70 -11.53
C TRP A 132 -2.11 -5.24 -11.54
N LYS A 133 -3.02 -6.17 -11.24
CA LYS A 133 -4.45 -5.93 -11.30
C LYS A 133 -5.11 -6.46 -10.04
N GLY A 134 -6.13 -5.75 -9.58
CA GLY A 134 -7.03 -6.18 -8.53
C GLY A 134 -8.47 -6.06 -9.01
N ARG A 135 -9.37 -6.75 -8.31
CA ARG A 135 -10.82 -6.63 -8.53
C ARG A 135 -11.55 -6.75 -7.21
N VAL A 136 -12.66 -6.05 -7.09
CA VAL A 136 -13.56 -6.19 -5.94
C VAL A 136 -14.34 -7.49 -6.12
N LEU A 137 -14.26 -8.39 -5.13
CA LEU A 137 -14.99 -9.67 -5.14
C LEU A 137 -16.37 -9.56 -4.51
N ASP A 138 -16.45 -8.79 -3.43
CA ASP A 138 -17.61 -8.65 -2.57
C ASP A 138 -17.50 -7.32 -1.82
N SER A 139 -18.61 -6.63 -1.65
CA SER A 139 -18.74 -5.41 -0.85
C SER A 139 -19.89 -5.59 0.13
N ARG A 140 -19.57 -5.57 1.43
CA ARG A 140 -20.56 -5.71 2.50
C ARG A 140 -20.64 -4.39 3.26
N GLY A 141 -21.85 -3.86 3.42
CA GLY A 141 -22.09 -2.81 4.40
C GLY A 141 -21.92 -3.39 5.80
N GLY A 142 -21.02 -2.82 6.59
CA GLY A 142 -21.07 -3.03 8.04
C GLY A 142 -22.42 -2.50 8.54
N ALA A 143 -23.13 -3.28 9.35
CA ALA A 143 -24.29 -2.75 10.07
C ALA A 143 -23.83 -1.55 10.92
N PRO A 144 -24.65 -0.50 11.05
CA PRO A 144 -24.34 0.67 11.88
C PRO A 144 -24.07 0.28 13.34
#